data_AF-A0A350ET88-F1
#
_entry.id   AF-A0A350ET88-F1
#
_cell.length_a   1.000
_cell.length_b   1.000
_cell.length_c   1.000
_cell.angle_alpha   90.00
_cell.angle_beta   90.00
_cell.angle_gamma   90.00
#
_symmetry.space_group_name_H-M   'P 1'
#
loop_
_entity.id
_entity.type
_entity.pdbx_description
1 polymer ?
#
loop_
_entity_poly.entity_id
_entity_poly.type
_entity_poly.pdbx_seq_one_letter_code
_entity_poly.pdbx_strand_id
1 'polypeptide(L)' 'MAAKQLVFDEAARQALLKGVSKLAKAVVATLGPKGRNVVLDKKFGSPTVTKDG' A
#
# COMPACT_ATOMS: atom_id res chain seq x y z
N MET A 1 3.78 -29.53 6.23
CA MET A 1 3.51 -28.12 6.57
C MET A 1 4.78 -27.31 6.32
N ALA A 2 4.68 -26.13 5.72
CA ALA A 2 5.86 -25.27 5.50
C ALA A 2 6.35 -24.67 6.82
N ALA A 3 7.68 -24.57 6.98
CA ALA A 3 8.31 -23.97 8.16
C ALA A 3 7.97 -22.48 8.28
N LYS A 4 7.88 -21.96 9.51
CA LYS A 4 7.62 -20.54 9.78
C LYS A 4 8.92 -19.75 9.83
N GLN A 5 8.94 -18.57 9.20
CA GLN A 5 9.98 -17.58 9.45
C GLN A 5 9.57 -16.68 10.60
N LEU A 6 10.49 -16.51 11.56
CA LEU A 6 10.33 -15.59 12.68
C LEU A 6 11.44 -14.53 12.58
N VAL A 7 11.04 -13.27 12.63
CA VAL A 7 11.94 -12.10 12.61
C VAL A 7 11.64 -11.28 13.86
N PHE A 8 12.67 -10.79 14.54
CA PHE A 8 12.54 -10.14 15.83
C PHE A 8 13.09 -8.71 15.83
N ASP A 9 12.82 -8.01 16.93
CA ASP A 9 13.37 -6.70 17.26
C ASP A 9 13.24 -5.65 16.16
N GLU A 10 14.35 -4.98 15.84
CA GLU A 10 14.38 -3.88 14.90
C GLU A 10 14.14 -4.34 13.46
N ALA A 11 14.64 -5.53 13.09
CA ALA A 11 14.40 -6.08 11.76
C ALA A 11 12.91 -6.30 11.49
N ALA A 12 12.17 -6.79 12.50
CA ALA A 12 10.72 -6.95 12.40
C ALA A 12 10.00 -5.61 12.28
N ARG A 13 10.36 -4.63 13.12
CA ARG A 13 9.77 -3.28 13.08
C ARG A 13 10.02 -2.57 11.76
N GLN A 14 11.23 -2.67 11.22
CA GLN A 14 11.56 -2.06 9.92
C GLN A 14 10.79 -2.71 8.76
N ALA A 15 10.59 -4.02 8.79
CA ALA A 15 9.77 -4.70 7.80
C ALA A 15 8.31 -4.21 7.82
N LEU A 16 7.75 -4.07 9.02
CA LEU A 16 6.40 -3.51 9.22
C LEU A 16 6.32 -2.05 8.75
N LEU A 17 7.29 -1.22 9.15
CA LEU A 17 7.34 0.19 8.78
C LEU A 17 7.39 0.38 7.26
N LYS A 18 8.14 -0.46 6.54
CA LYS A 18 8.20 -0.43 5.06
C LYS A 18 6.81 -0.69 4.46
N GLY A 19 6.08 -1.67 4.98
CA GLY A 19 4.71 -1.98 4.54
C GLY A 19 3.73 -0.84 4.81
N VAL A 20 3.72 -0.32 6.04
CA VAL A 20 2.87 0.80 6.44
C VAL A 20 3.19 2.06 5.62
N SER A 21 4.47 2.35 5.41
CA SER A 21 4.90 3.49 4.60
C SER A 21 4.44 3.38 3.15
N LYS A 22 4.47 2.17 2.57
CA LYS A 22 3.99 1.94 1.20
C LYS A 22 2.49 2.21 1.09
N LEU A 23 1.70 1.72 2.05
CA LEU A 23 0.26 1.96 2.10
C LEU A 23 -0.05 3.45 2.28
N ALA A 24 0.55 4.08 3.29
CA ALA A 24 0.32 5.49 3.60
C ALA A 24 0.65 6.41 2.42
N LYS A 25 1.77 6.17 1.73
CA LYS A 25 2.18 6.95 0.56
C LYS A 25 1.19 6.83 -0.61
N ALA A 26 0.57 5.67 -0.79
CA ALA A 26 -0.41 5.47 -1.84
C ALA A 26 -1.73 6.20 -1.53
N VAL A 27 -2.22 6.05 -0.30
CA VAL A 27 -3.53 6.58 0.13
C VAL A 27 -3.48 8.09 0.34
N VAL A 28 -2.42 8.64 0.93
CA VAL A 28 -2.34 10.09 1.23
C VAL A 28 -2.44 10.96 -0.04
N ALA A 29 -2.11 10.41 -1.20
CA ALA A 29 -2.22 11.12 -2.47
C ALA A 29 -3.66 11.54 -2.82
N THR A 30 -4.68 10.84 -2.27
CA THR A 30 -6.09 11.11 -2.55
C THR A 30 -6.73 12.08 -1.54
N LEU A 31 -6.02 12.48 -0.48
CA LEU A 31 -6.60 13.22 0.62
C LEU A 31 -6.98 14.67 0.26
N GLY A 32 -8.17 15.07 0.69
CA GLY A 32 -8.66 16.44 0.62
C GLY A 32 -9.21 16.86 -0.75
N PRO A 33 -9.73 18.09 -0.86
CA PRO A 33 -10.41 18.56 -2.08
C PRO A 33 -9.48 18.67 -3.31
N LYS A 34 -8.16 18.70 -3.08
CA LYS A 34 -7.12 18.69 -4.13
C LYS A 34 -6.43 17.33 -4.29
N GLY A 35 -7.03 16.26 -3.76
CA GLY A 35 -6.55 14.89 -3.92
C GLY A 35 -6.34 14.51 -5.39
N ARG A 36 -5.30 13.70 -5.64
CA ARG A 36 -4.92 13.20 -6.97
C ARG A 36 -5.53 11.83 -7.23
N ASN A 37 -5.60 11.48 -8.50
CA ASN A 37 -6.09 10.18 -8.93
C ASN A 37 -5.05 9.09 -8.64
N VAL A 38 -5.53 7.94 -8.17
CA VAL A 38 -4.81 6.67 -8.09
C VAL A 38 -5.39 5.74 -9.15
N VAL A 39 -4.51 5.01 -9.83
CA VAL A 39 -4.87 4.05 -10.87
C VAL A 39 -4.70 2.64 -10.32
N LEU A 40 -5.79 1.87 -10.33
CA LEU A 40 -5.84 0.49 -9.92
C LEU A 40 -5.94 -0.39 -11.16
N ASP A 41 -4.96 -1.27 -11.32
CA ASP A 41 -4.90 -2.20 -12.43
C ASP A 41 -6.04 -3.23 -12.38
N LYS A 42 -6.48 -3.70 -13.54
CA LYS A 42 -7.50 -4.72 -13.70
C LYS A 42 -7.00 -5.80 -14.63
N LYS A 43 -7.33 -7.06 -14.31
CA LYS A 43 -6.94 -8.21 -15.14
C LYS A 43 -7.45 -8.14 -16.58
N PHE A 44 -8.59 -7.48 -16.81
CA PHE A 44 -9.18 -7.27 -18.14
C PHE A 44 -9.85 -5.91 -18.23
N GLY A 45 -9.81 -5.30 -19.42
CA GLY A 45 -10.40 -3.99 -19.69
C GLY A 45 -9.58 -2.81 -19.19
N SER A 46 -10.18 -1.63 -19.14
CA SER A 46 -9.52 -0.39 -18.72
C SER A 46 -9.32 -0.34 -17.20
N PRO A 47 -8.22 0.26 -16.71
CA PRO A 47 -7.94 0.35 -15.28
C PRO A 47 -8.97 1.22 -14.55
N THR A 48 -9.14 1.00 -13.24
CA THR A 48 -9.97 1.90 -12.40
C THR A 48 -9.16 3.12 -12.02
N VAL A 49 -9.70 4.31 -12.27
CA VAL A 49 -9.13 5.58 -11.80
C VAL A 49 -10.01 6.11 -10.67
N THR A 50 -9.43 6.33 -9.48
CA THR A 50 -10.18 6.74 -8.28
C THR A 50 -9.46 7.86 -7.51
N LYS A 51 -10.22 8.67 -6.76
CA LYS A 51 -9.72 9.57 -5.71
C LYS A 51 -10.18 9.14 -4.32
N ASP A 52 -10.71 7.93 -4.22
CA ASP A 52 -11.09 7.33 -2.96
C ASP A 52 -9.84 6.65 -2.36
N GLY A 53 -9.53 6.99 -1.11
CA GLY A 53 -8.30 6.62 -0.40
C GLY A 53 -8.47 5.42 0.50
#